data_AF-A0A9P0G4H8-F1
#
_entry.id   AF-A0A9P0G4H8-F1
#
_cell.length_a   1.000
_cell.length_b   1.000
_cell.length_c   1.000
_cell.angle_alpha   90.00
_cell.angle_beta   90.00
_cell.angle_gamma   90.00
#
_symmetry.space_group_name_H-M   'P 1'
#
loop_
_entity.id
_entity.type
_entity.pdbx_description
1 polymer ?
#
loop_
_entity_poly.entity_id
_entity_poly.type
_entity_poly.pdbx_seq_one_letter_code
_entity_poly.pdbx_strand_id
1 'polypeptide(L)'
;MNKCKRCGNSVTTGPKCIICGVMSHNSCLKMLRNAIIIDNKTSNCCNTDSVETPTNILENISVNESVNEVKLKYLEEILKQKDLVIENQKIAIGALQEQITYLKVSNTLDPKRQTPDVTTQLSTNNSNGKNMVKISTRDVSQAVHNAHARVICDKYVNENTNLQQLETDNANHNYYTSGRVGRRNRNLIMGNANTTNCSLKAAIRTVYKHLHVTNMDPATSQEELLSYLQGVIPSVKVEKLNSRFPDDYASFKVSAPINEHQQLLVPEIWPDKVKVNYLPIIEIIPQ
;
A
#
# COMPACT_ATOMS: atom_id res chain seq x y z
N MET A 1 36.52 -24.43 7.61
CA MET A 1 35.54 -23.66 8.42
C MET A 1 34.89 -22.63 7.54
N ASN A 2 33.55 -22.58 7.51
CA ASN A 2 32.82 -21.58 6.72
C ASN A 2 32.94 -20.22 7.41
N LYS A 3 33.39 -19.19 6.67
CA LYS A 3 33.47 -17.82 7.16
C LYS A 3 32.24 -17.03 6.73
N CYS A 4 31.70 -16.20 7.62
CA CYS A 4 30.56 -15.33 7.32
C CYS A 4 30.96 -14.31 6.27
N LYS A 5 30.14 -14.15 5.22
CA LYS A 5 30.38 -13.19 4.12
C LYS A 5 30.58 -11.74 4.62
N ARG A 6 29.93 -11.37 5.73
CA ARG A 6 29.97 -10.00 6.25
C ARG A 6 31.06 -9.78 7.31
N CYS A 7 31.06 -10.57 8.38
CA CYS A 7 31.96 -10.34 9.52
C CYS A 7 33.27 -11.14 9.43
N GLY A 8 33.41 -12.07 8.49
CA GLY A 8 34.61 -12.91 8.33
C GLY A 8 34.80 -14.00 9.40
N ASN A 9 34.06 -13.95 10.50
CA ASN A 9 34.13 -14.94 11.57
C ASN A 9 33.56 -16.31 11.14
N SER A 10 34.01 -17.38 11.81
CA SER A 10 33.52 -18.73 11.55
C SER A 10 32.04 -18.88 11.91
N VAL A 11 31.26 -19.47 11.00
CA VAL A 11 29.82 -19.75 11.19
C VAL A 11 29.62 -21.25 11.35
N THR A 12 29.01 -21.66 12.46
CA THR A 12 28.59 -23.05 12.70
C THR A 12 27.13 -23.27 12.29
N THR A 13 26.27 -22.28 12.50
CA THR A 13 24.84 -22.32 12.19
C THR A 13 24.38 -21.03 11.50
N GLY A 14 23.59 -21.16 10.43
CA GLY A 14 22.98 -20.02 9.74
C GLY A 14 22.54 -20.38 8.33
N PRO A 15 21.81 -19.48 7.64
CA PRO A 15 21.35 -19.71 6.29
C PRO A 15 22.53 -19.77 5.31
N LYS A 16 22.46 -20.74 4.40
CA LYS A 16 23.42 -20.94 3.31
C LYS A 16 22.94 -20.22 2.06
N CYS A 17 23.82 -19.46 1.42
CA CYS A 17 23.46 -18.78 0.19
C CYS A 17 23.20 -19.79 -0.94
N ILE A 18 22.07 -19.71 -1.63
CA ILE A 18 21.76 -20.60 -2.76
C ILE A 18 22.70 -20.37 -3.96
N ILE A 19 23.22 -19.15 -4.13
CA ILE A 19 24.11 -18.81 -5.26
C ILE A 19 25.57 -19.13 -4.93
N CYS A 20 26.14 -18.51 -3.88
CA CYS A 20 27.56 -18.68 -3.58
C CYS A 20 27.88 -19.77 -2.56
N GLY A 21 26.87 -20.41 -1.96
CA GLY A 21 27.06 -21.45 -0.94
C GLY A 21 27.63 -20.96 0.40
N VAL A 22 27.93 -19.66 0.55
CA VAL A 22 28.49 -19.10 1.79
C VAL A 22 27.42 -19.05 2.88
N MET A 23 27.75 -19.52 4.08
CA MET A 23 26.91 -19.40 5.27
C MET A 23 27.13 -18.06 5.97
N SER A 24 26.07 -17.46 6.49
CA SER A 24 26.16 -16.21 7.27
C SER A 24 25.35 -16.28 8.54
N HIS A 25 25.77 -15.54 9.58
CA HIS A 25 24.93 -15.36 10.77
C HIS A 25 23.63 -14.63 10.42
N ASN A 26 22.53 -14.97 11.08
CA ASN A 26 21.22 -14.32 10.87
C ASN A 26 21.31 -12.79 11.05
N SER A 27 22.02 -12.32 12.08
CA SER A 27 22.23 -10.89 12.33
C SER A 27 23.08 -10.22 11.25
N CYS A 28 24.08 -10.92 10.72
CA CYS A 28 24.93 -10.41 9.65
C CYS A 28 24.16 -10.27 8.34
N LEU A 29 23.33 -11.27 8.02
CA LEU A 29 22.56 -11.33 6.80
C LEU A 29 21.53 -10.19 6.71
N LYS A 30 20.88 -9.86 7.84
CA LYS A 30 19.95 -8.72 7.95
C LYS A 30 20.54 -7.36 7.62
N MET A 31 21.86 -7.19 7.63
CA MET A 31 22.46 -5.93 7.15
C MET A 31 23.43 -6.07 5.98
N LEU A 32 23.34 -7.17 5.23
CA LEU A 32 23.76 -7.14 3.83
C LEU A 32 22.65 -6.44 3.06
N ARG A 33 22.96 -5.32 2.38
CA ARG A 33 21.96 -4.48 1.68
C ARG A 33 21.07 -5.26 0.72
N ASN A 34 21.59 -6.34 0.15
CA ASN A 34 20.96 -7.06 -0.95
C ASN A 34 20.82 -8.56 -0.65
N ALA A 35 20.63 -8.91 0.62
CA ALA A 35 20.37 -10.29 0.99
C ALA A 35 18.88 -10.54 1.22
N ILE A 36 18.34 -11.58 0.57
CA ILE A 36 16.96 -12.06 0.72
C ILE A 36 17.00 -13.35 1.54
N ILE A 37 16.23 -13.42 2.63
CA ILE A 37 16.06 -14.64 3.42
C ILE A 37 14.90 -15.43 2.79
N ILE A 38 15.17 -16.66 2.35
CA ILE A 38 14.14 -17.52 1.75
C ILE A 38 13.51 -18.38 2.86
N ASP A 39 14.35 -19.01 3.69
CA ASP A 39 13.92 -19.77 4.87
C ASP A 39 14.99 -19.70 5.98
N ASN A 40 14.77 -20.41 7.10
CA ASN A 40 15.70 -20.42 8.24
C ASN A 40 17.08 -21.04 7.95
N LYS A 41 17.22 -21.76 6.82
CA LYS A 41 18.41 -22.49 6.37
C LYS A 41 18.96 -21.99 5.02
N THR A 42 18.23 -21.18 4.27
CA THR A 42 18.58 -20.74 2.93
C THR A 42 18.36 -19.23 2.74
N SER A 43 19.28 -18.61 2.00
CA SER A 43 19.21 -17.19 1.66
C SER A 43 19.77 -16.93 0.27
N ASN A 44 19.52 -15.77 -0.31
CA ASN A 44 20.29 -15.23 -1.41
C ASN A 44 21.07 -14.01 -0.93
N CYS A 45 22.40 -14.04 -0.93
CA CYS A 45 23.25 -12.91 -0.53
C CYS A 45 24.13 -12.39 -1.68
N CYS A 46 23.91 -12.90 -2.89
CA CYS A 46 24.61 -12.43 -4.08
C CYS A 46 23.71 -11.42 -4.77
N ASN A 47 24.32 -10.28 -5.05
CA ASN A 47 23.62 -9.12 -5.55
C ASN A 47 23.16 -9.39 -6.98
N THR A 48 21.86 -9.53 -7.17
CA THR A 48 21.26 -9.36 -8.50
C THR A 48 20.75 -7.93 -8.53
N ASP A 49 21.60 -6.98 -8.92
CA ASP A 49 21.29 -5.54 -9.06
C ASP A 49 20.28 -5.25 -10.19
N SER A 50 19.31 -6.14 -10.40
CA SER A 50 18.22 -5.99 -11.37
C SER A 50 16.90 -6.27 -10.67
N VAL A 51 16.47 -5.35 -9.82
CA VAL A 51 15.05 -5.25 -9.43
C VAL A 51 14.31 -4.61 -10.61
N GLU A 52 14.07 -5.42 -11.63
CA GLU A 52 12.89 -5.22 -12.47
C GLU A 52 11.72 -5.91 -11.79
N THR A 53 10.53 -5.34 -12.01
CA THR A 53 9.20 -5.77 -11.57
C THR A 53 8.97 -7.30 -11.66
N PRO A 54 7.93 -7.85 -10.99
CA PRO A 54 7.61 -9.29 -11.03
C PRO A 54 7.08 -9.75 -12.40
N THR A 55 7.91 -9.63 -13.43
CA THR A 55 7.69 -10.02 -14.82
C THR A 55 8.79 -10.95 -15.36
N ASN A 56 9.91 -11.15 -14.67
CA ASN A 56 11.02 -11.96 -15.19
C ASN A 56 11.00 -13.42 -14.70
N ILE A 57 10.12 -14.21 -15.30
CA ILE A 57 10.32 -15.67 -15.45
C ILE A 57 11.07 -15.98 -16.77
N LEU A 58 11.39 -14.98 -17.61
CA LEU A 58 11.82 -15.22 -18.99
C LEU A 58 13.34 -15.31 -19.25
N GLU A 59 14.23 -15.03 -18.30
CA GLU A 59 15.66 -14.83 -18.66
C GLU A 59 16.63 -15.98 -18.36
N ASN A 60 16.13 -17.17 -18.00
CA ASN A 60 16.98 -18.39 -17.97
C ASN A 60 16.60 -19.40 -19.06
N ILE A 61 16.17 -18.90 -20.22
CA ILE A 61 15.91 -19.76 -21.37
C ILE A 61 17.24 -19.93 -22.11
N SER A 62 17.82 -21.12 -21.95
CA SER A 62 18.90 -21.62 -22.79
C SER A 62 18.58 -21.31 -24.26
N VAL A 63 19.53 -20.67 -24.96
CA VAL A 63 19.38 -20.07 -26.30
C VAL A 63 18.96 -21.06 -27.42
N ASN A 64 18.74 -22.33 -27.09
CA ASN A 64 18.28 -23.37 -28.01
C ASN A 64 16.83 -23.82 -27.80
N GLU A 65 16.10 -23.25 -26.83
CA GLU A 65 14.73 -23.67 -26.56
C GLU A 65 13.75 -23.02 -27.55
N SER A 66 12.95 -23.85 -28.21
CA SER A 66 11.94 -23.42 -29.19
C SER A 66 10.98 -22.43 -28.53
N VAL A 67 10.64 -21.33 -29.22
CA VAL A 67 9.65 -20.33 -28.77
C VAL A 67 8.33 -20.97 -28.32
N ASN A 68 7.96 -22.11 -28.91
CA ASN A 68 6.75 -22.84 -28.53
C ASN A 68 6.88 -23.54 -27.17
N GLU A 69 8.07 -24.04 -26.82
CA GLU A 69 8.34 -24.70 -25.54
C GLU A 69 8.28 -23.70 -24.37
N VAL A 70 8.82 -22.50 -24.58
CA VAL A 70 8.71 -21.39 -23.62
C VAL A 70 7.25 -21.02 -23.37
N LYS A 71 6.45 -20.90 -24.44
CA LYS A 71 5.02 -20.60 -24.34
C LYS A 71 4.26 -21.70 -23.58
N LEU A 72 4.58 -22.96 -23.83
CA LEU A 72 3.97 -24.09 -23.12
C LEU A 72 4.29 -24.03 -21.62
N LYS A 73 5.55 -23.83 -21.25
CA LYS A 73 5.96 -23.70 -19.83
C LYS A 73 5.25 -22.53 -19.13
N TYR A 74 5.13 -21.39 -19.83
CA TYR A 74 4.42 -20.24 -19.29
C TYR A 74 2.92 -20.53 -19.06
N LEU A 75 2.26 -21.20 -20.01
CA LEU A 75 0.86 -21.59 -19.86
C LEU A 75 0.66 -22.61 -18.74
N GLU A 76 1.57 -23.57 -18.57
CA GLU A 76 1.55 -24.52 -17.44
C GLU A 76 1.64 -23.80 -16.10
N GLU A 77 2.49 -22.77 -15.99
CA GLU A 77 2.65 -22.01 -14.76
C GLU A 77 1.41 -21.16 -14.45
N ILE A 78 0.78 -20.56 -15.46
CA ILE A 78 -0.52 -19.88 -15.29
C ILE A 78 -1.58 -20.85 -14.78
N LEU A 79 -1.62 -22.08 -15.32
CA LEU A 79 -2.60 -23.08 -14.88
C LEU A 79 -2.39 -23.46 -13.41
N LYS A 80 -1.14 -23.66 -12.97
CA LYS A 80 -0.83 -23.90 -11.54
C LYS A 80 -1.27 -22.75 -10.65
N GLN A 81 -0.99 -21.51 -11.06
CA GLN A 81 -1.43 -20.33 -10.29
C GLN A 81 -2.95 -20.26 -10.20
N LYS A 82 -3.66 -20.53 -11.30
CA LYS A 82 -5.12 -20.59 -11.32
C LYS A 82 -5.66 -21.63 -10.34
N ASP A 83 -5.07 -22.82 -10.31
CA ASP A 83 -5.51 -23.89 -9.41
C ASP A 83 -5.27 -23.55 -7.94
N LEU A 84 -4.16 -22.87 -7.62
CA LEU A 84 -3.91 -22.34 -6.27
C LEU A 84 -4.98 -21.32 -5.84
N VAL A 85 -5.37 -20.41 -6.74
CA VAL A 85 -6.44 -19.43 -6.47
C VAL A 85 -7.77 -20.14 -6.21
N ILE A 86 -8.09 -21.15 -7.01
CA ILE A 86 -9.32 -21.95 -6.83
C ILE A 86 -9.32 -22.62 -5.46
N GLU A 87 -8.21 -23.20 -5.04
CA GLU A 87 -8.11 -23.87 -3.73
C GLU A 87 -8.29 -22.88 -2.57
N ASN A 88 -7.65 -21.71 -2.65
CA ASN A 88 -7.83 -20.65 -1.66
C ASN A 88 -9.29 -20.17 -1.58
N GLN A 89 -9.98 -20.07 -2.72
CA GLN A 89 -11.39 -19.71 -2.76
C GLN A 89 -12.29 -20.78 -2.15
N LYS A 90 -12.00 -22.07 -2.36
CA LYS A 90 -12.73 -23.16 -1.71
C LYS A 90 -12.61 -23.11 -0.19
N ILE A 91 -11.40 -22.86 0.32
CA ILE A 91 -11.16 -22.71 1.76
C ILE A 91 -11.99 -21.54 2.32
N ALA A 92 -12.00 -20.39 1.65
CA ALA A 92 -12.78 -19.22 2.06
C ALA A 92 -14.29 -19.49 2.05
N ILE A 93 -14.80 -20.17 1.01
CA ILE A 93 -16.22 -20.57 0.94
C ILE A 93 -16.57 -21.51 2.10
N GLY A 94 -15.73 -22.50 2.41
CA GLY A 94 -15.94 -23.41 3.53
C GLY A 94 -16.04 -22.67 4.86
N ALA A 95 -15.10 -21.76 5.15
CA ALA A 95 -15.12 -20.95 6.36
C ALA A 95 -16.39 -20.08 6.48
N LEU A 96 -16.86 -19.50 5.38
CA LEU A 96 -18.10 -18.70 5.36
C LEU A 96 -19.35 -19.56 5.58
N GLN A 97 -19.38 -20.79 5.04
CA GLN A 97 -20.50 -21.72 5.26
C GLN A 97 -20.57 -22.18 6.73
N GLU A 98 -19.42 -22.41 7.37
CA GLU A 98 -19.36 -22.70 8.81
C GLU A 98 -19.90 -21.54 9.64
N GLN A 99 -19.54 -20.30 9.32
CA GLN A 99 -20.07 -19.10 10.01
C GLN A 99 -21.58 -18.97 9.85
N ILE A 100 -22.13 -19.20 8.65
CA ILE A 100 -23.58 -19.20 8.42
C ILE A 100 -24.26 -20.28 9.26
N THR A 101 -23.64 -21.46 9.36
CA THR A 101 -24.17 -22.58 10.14
C THR A 101 -24.22 -22.22 11.63
N TYR A 102 -23.15 -21.62 12.17
CA TYR A 102 -23.10 -21.13 13.54
C TYR A 102 -24.20 -20.09 13.82
N LEU A 103 -24.38 -19.11 12.94
CA LEU A 103 -25.42 -18.08 13.08
C LEU A 103 -26.84 -18.65 13.06
N LYS A 104 -27.10 -19.69 12.26
CA LYS A 104 -28.39 -20.37 12.26
C LYS A 104 -28.65 -21.07 13.58
N VAL A 105 -27.67 -21.79 14.12
CA VAL A 105 -27.79 -22.48 15.42
C VAL A 105 -28.00 -21.47 16.55
N SER A 106 -27.23 -20.37 16.58
CA SER A 106 -27.39 -19.35 17.62
C SER A 106 -28.77 -18.71 17.62
N ASN A 107 -29.37 -18.49 16.43
CA ASN A 107 -30.72 -17.95 16.33
C ASN A 107 -31.81 -18.93 16.76
N THR A 108 -31.58 -20.24 16.63
CA THR A 108 -32.55 -21.27 17.08
C THR A 108 -32.56 -21.49 18.58
N LEU A 109 -31.48 -21.15 19.29
CA LEU A 109 -31.34 -21.39 20.73
C LEU A 109 -31.95 -20.30 21.62
N ASP A 110 -32.45 -19.20 21.04
CA ASP A 110 -33.07 -18.09 21.79
C ASP A 110 -34.54 -17.78 21.36
N PRO A 111 -35.47 -18.74 21.36
CA PRO A 111 -36.86 -18.49 20.94
C PRO A 111 -37.69 -17.69 21.98
N LYS A 112 -37.13 -17.23 23.10
CA LYS A 112 -37.89 -16.63 24.21
C LYS A 112 -37.42 -15.28 24.73
N ARG A 113 -36.64 -14.51 23.96
CA ARG A 113 -36.48 -13.08 24.26
C ARG A 113 -37.61 -12.26 23.65
N GLN A 114 -38.84 -12.52 24.11
CA GLN A 114 -39.93 -11.56 24.01
C GLN A 114 -39.49 -10.34 24.81
N THR A 115 -39.11 -9.28 24.11
CA THR A 115 -38.90 -7.96 24.71
C THR A 115 -40.23 -7.49 25.27
N PRO A 116 -40.36 -7.26 26.59
CA PRO A 116 -41.45 -6.43 27.07
C PRO A 116 -41.28 -5.04 26.47
N ASP A 117 -42.39 -4.51 25.98
CA ASP A 117 -42.57 -3.20 25.38
C ASP A 117 -42.11 -2.10 26.37
N VAL A 118 -40.87 -1.62 26.22
CA VAL A 118 -40.35 -0.51 27.04
C VAL A 118 -40.67 0.80 26.34
N THR A 119 -41.88 1.29 26.61
CA THR A 119 -42.24 2.69 26.44
C THR A 119 -41.32 3.52 27.33
N THR A 120 -40.28 4.11 26.73
CA THR A 120 -39.28 4.92 27.44
C THR A 120 -39.81 6.34 27.56
N GLN A 121 -40.46 6.66 28.69
CA GLN A 121 -40.71 8.05 29.07
C GLN A 121 -39.39 8.66 29.56
N LEU A 122 -38.92 9.69 28.85
CA LEU A 122 -37.86 10.57 29.33
C LEU A 122 -38.33 11.25 30.62
N SER A 123 -37.68 10.95 31.73
CA SER A 123 -37.70 11.78 32.93
C SER A 123 -36.28 12.17 33.27
N THR A 124 -35.96 13.41 32.92
CA THR A 124 -34.91 14.22 33.54
C THR A 124 -35.11 14.21 35.05
N ASN A 125 -34.11 13.79 35.82
CA ASN A 125 -33.95 14.28 37.19
C ASN A 125 -32.49 14.28 37.64
N ASN A 126 -32.03 15.51 37.83
CA ASN A 126 -30.95 15.92 38.71
C ASN A 126 -31.06 15.21 40.07
N SER A 127 -29.99 14.53 40.50
CA SER A 127 -29.69 14.40 41.92
C SER A 127 -28.21 14.09 42.13
N ASN A 128 -27.52 15.05 42.75
CA ASN A 128 -26.22 14.89 43.38
C ASN A 128 -26.35 13.87 44.51
N GLY A 129 -26.07 12.60 44.21
CA GLY A 129 -25.93 11.54 45.19
C GLY A 129 -25.02 10.48 44.60
N LYS A 130 -23.94 10.13 45.31
CA LYS A 130 -23.01 9.05 44.93
C LYS A 130 -23.78 7.72 44.88
N ASN A 131 -24.44 7.46 43.75
CA ASN A 131 -25.17 6.23 43.51
C ASN A 131 -24.17 5.15 43.11
N MET A 132 -24.07 4.14 43.97
CA MET A 132 -23.27 2.95 43.73
C MET A 132 -23.84 2.23 42.51
N VAL A 133 -23.14 2.34 41.37
CA VAL A 133 -23.54 1.72 40.10
C VAL A 133 -23.61 0.21 40.33
N LYS A 134 -24.83 -0.35 40.31
CA LYS A 134 -25.02 -1.80 40.34
C LYS A 134 -24.65 -2.34 38.96
N ILE A 135 -23.51 -3.03 38.90
CA ILE A 135 -23.05 -3.68 37.67
C ILE A 135 -24.00 -4.84 37.37
N SER A 136 -24.66 -4.80 36.21
CA SER A 136 -25.54 -5.89 35.79
C SER A 136 -24.74 -7.05 35.20
N THR A 137 -25.31 -8.25 35.21
CA THR A 137 -24.74 -9.42 34.51
C THR A 137 -24.55 -9.17 33.01
N ARG A 138 -25.36 -8.30 32.40
CA ARG A 138 -25.19 -7.87 31.01
C ARG A 138 -23.91 -7.06 30.83
N ASP A 139 -23.61 -6.15 31.76
CA ASP A 139 -22.41 -5.32 31.71
C ASP A 139 -21.15 -6.18 31.84
N VAL A 140 -21.18 -7.18 32.72
CA VAL A 140 -20.08 -8.15 32.85
C VAL A 140 -19.89 -8.95 31.57
N SER A 141 -20.97 -9.50 31.00
CA SER A 141 -20.91 -10.27 29.74
C SER A 141 -20.35 -9.43 28.59
N GLN A 142 -20.79 -8.18 28.47
CA GLN A 142 -20.32 -7.27 27.42
C GLN A 142 -18.86 -6.84 27.66
N ALA A 143 -18.46 -6.62 28.91
CA ALA A 143 -17.06 -6.35 29.26
C ALA A 143 -16.14 -7.53 28.92
N VAL A 144 -16.57 -8.76 29.21
CA VAL A 144 -15.83 -9.99 28.87
C VAL A 144 -15.72 -10.16 27.36
N HIS A 145 -16.81 -9.95 26.61
CA HIS A 145 -16.79 -10.05 25.16
C HIS A 145 -15.86 -9.00 24.52
N ASN A 146 -15.91 -7.76 25.01
CA ASN A 146 -15.01 -6.68 24.56
C ASN A 146 -13.55 -6.97 24.91
N ALA A 147 -13.26 -7.50 26.11
CA ALA A 147 -11.91 -7.88 26.51
C ALA A 147 -11.37 -9.01 25.62
N HIS A 148 -12.19 -10.03 25.33
CA HIS A 148 -11.81 -11.14 24.46
C HIS A 148 -11.58 -10.68 23.01
N ALA A 149 -12.47 -9.85 22.46
CA ALA A 149 -12.30 -9.25 21.14
C ALA A 149 -11.01 -8.41 21.06
N ARG A 150 -10.69 -7.66 22.12
CA ARG A 150 -9.45 -6.87 22.20
C ARG A 150 -8.21 -7.75 22.22
N VAL A 151 -8.19 -8.84 23.00
CA VAL A 151 -7.07 -9.80 23.00
C VAL A 151 -6.87 -10.43 21.63
N ILE A 152 -7.96 -10.79 20.93
CA ILE A 152 -7.89 -11.33 19.57
C ILE A 152 -7.34 -10.27 18.61
N CYS A 153 -7.88 -9.05 18.61
CA CYS A 153 -7.40 -7.97 17.78
C CYS A 153 -5.92 -7.67 18.06
N ASP A 154 -5.50 -7.59 19.32
CA ASP A 154 -4.11 -7.34 19.71
C ASP A 154 -3.20 -8.49 19.26
N LYS A 155 -3.67 -9.74 19.30
CA LYS A 155 -2.92 -10.90 18.78
C LYS A 155 -2.70 -10.77 17.27
N TYR A 156 -3.73 -10.49 16.48
CA TYR A 156 -3.60 -10.37 15.02
C TYR A 156 -2.88 -9.08 14.57
N VAL A 157 -3.09 -7.98 15.28
CA VAL A 157 -2.38 -6.73 15.03
C VAL A 157 -0.91 -6.88 15.40
N ASN A 158 -0.55 -7.48 16.54
CA ASN A 158 0.86 -7.71 16.90
C ASN A 158 1.54 -8.80 16.07
N GLU A 159 0.82 -9.82 15.61
CA GLU A 159 1.34 -10.80 14.64
C GLU A 159 1.68 -10.10 13.31
N ASN A 160 0.91 -9.06 12.91
CA ASN A 160 1.25 -8.19 11.78
C ASN A 160 2.29 -7.10 12.12
N THR A 161 2.41 -6.70 13.38
CA THR A 161 3.39 -5.69 13.82
C THR A 161 4.79 -6.29 13.91
N ASN A 162 4.92 -7.59 14.20
CA ASN A 162 6.19 -8.33 14.05
C ASN A 162 6.63 -8.50 12.58
N LEU A 163 5.72 -8.34 11.61
CA LEU A 163 6.05 -8.24 10.18
C LEU A 163 6.47 -6.82 9.75
N GLN A 164 6.05 -5.77 10.49
CA GLN A 164 6.41 -4.37 10.20
C GLN A 164 7.53 -3.79 11.09
N GLN A 165 7.90 -4.43 12.21
CA GLN A 165 9.01 -4.02 13.08
C GLN A 165 10.41 -4.38 12.54
N LEU A 166 10.52 -4.82 11.29
CA LEU A 166 11.81 -4.97 10.59
C LEU A 166 12.17 -3.78 9.69
N GLU A 167 11.38 -2.69 9.68
CA GLU A 167 11.61 -1.57 8.76
C GLU A 167 12.01 -0.23 9.40
N THR A 168 12.14 -0.08 10.72
CA THR A 168 12.40 1.27 11.30
C THR A 168 13.35 1.29 12.48
N ASP A 169 14.64 1.12 12.19
CA ASP A 169 15.72 1.77 12.95
C ASP A 169 16.51 2.68 12.00
N ASN A 170 15.93 3.84 11.64
CA ASN A 170 16.73 5.00 11.28
C ASN A 170 15.94 6.33 11.41
N ALA A 171 16.41 7.13 12.38
CA ALA A 171 16.31 8.59 12.49
C ALA A 171 14.93 9.27 12.67
N ASN A 172 14.66 9.61 13.94
CA ASN A 172 14.42 10.97 14.42
C ASN A 172 13.87 12.01 13.41
N HIS A 173 12.55 12.19 13.38
CA HIS A 173 11.90 13.50 13.56
C HIS A 173 10.37 13.33 13.70
N ASN A 174 9.88 13.23 14.93
CA ASN A 174 8.45 13.28 15.22
C ASN A 174 7.95 14.73 15.14
N TYR A 175 7.49 15.16 13.97
CA TYR A 175 6.47 16.20 13.88
C TYR A 175 5.11 15.55 14.12
N TYR A 176 4.30 16.13 15.01
CA TYR A 176 2.92 15.75 15.25
C TYR A 176 2.10 15.83 13.94
N THR A 177 2.04 14.74 13.17
CA THR A 177 1.02 14.59 12.12
C THR A 177 -0.29 14.28 12.81
N SER A 178 -1.08 15.33 13.03
CA SER A 178 -2.50 15.23 13.39
C SER A 178 -3.16 14.11 12.60
N GLY A 179 -3.68 13.09 13.30
CA GLY A 179 -4.26 11.89 12.72
C GLY A 179 -5.35 12.23 11.70
N ARG A 180 -5.00 12.20 10.42
CA ARG A 180 -6.00 12.26 9.35
C ARG A 180 -6.77 10.96 9.41
N VAL A 181 -8.00 11.04 9.91
CA VAL A 181 -8.99 9.96 9.83
C VAL A 181 -8.94 9.41 8.41
N GLY A 182 -8.44 8.17 8.26
CA GLY A 182 -8.29 7.54 6.96
C GLY A 182 -9.60 7.62 6.23
N ARG A 183 -9.64 8.33 5.09
CA ARG A 183 -10.83 8.35 4.24
C ARG A 183 -11.14 6.89 3.91
N ARG A 184 -12.30 6.40 4.35
CA ARG A 184 -12.76 5.04 4.03
C ARG A 184 -12.74 4.92 2.50
N ASN A 185 -11.91 4.03 1.98
CA ASN A 185 -11.92 3.69 0.56
C ASN A 185 -13.32 3.19 0.22
N ARG A 186 -14.10 4.02 -0.48
CA ARG A 186 -15.36 3.59 -1.06
C ARG A 186 -15.02 2.83 -2.32
N ASN A 187 -15.50 1.60 -2.43
CA ASN A 187 -15.42 0.83 -3.67
C ASN A 187 -16.34 1.49 -4.70
N LEU A 188 -15.81 2.43 -5.47
CA LEU A 188 -16.49 3.05 -6.59
C LEU A 188 -16.36 2.14 -7.81
N ILE A 189 -17.49 1.72 -8.38
CA ILE A 189 -17.51 0.97 -9.64
C ILE A 189 -17.38 1.98 -10.78
N MET A 190 -16.34 1.85 -11.60
CA MET A 190 -16.16 2.64 -12.82
C MET A 190 -16.63 1.83 -14.03
N GLY A 191 -17.48 2.42 -14.88
CA GLY A 191 -17.91 1.80 -16.13
C GLY A 191 -16.77 1.78 -17.16
N ASN A 192 -16.60 0.66 -17.87
CA ASN A 192 -15.56 0.48 -18.90
C ASN A 192 -16.13 0.23 -20.31
N ALA A 193 -17.42 0.51 -20.53
CA ALA A 193 -18.09 0.20 -21.79
C ALA A 193 -17.46 0.97 -22.96
N ASN A 194 -17.24 0.28 -24.08
CA ASN A 194 -16.70 0.90 -25.30
C ASN A 194 -17.70 1.91 -25.86
N THR A 195 -17.24 3.13 -26.15
CA THR A 195 -18.08 4.28 -26.51
C THR A 195 -18.79 4.11 -27.85
N THR A 196 -18.39 3.16 -28.69
CA THR A 196 -18.98 2.94 -30.02
C THR A 196 -20.42 2.40 -29.97
N ASN A 197 -20.80 1.69 -28.91
CA ASN A 197 -22.10 0.98 -28.83
C ASN A 197 -23.02 1.50 -27.71
N CYS A 198 -22.68 2.60 -27.04
CA CYS A 198 -23.46 3.16 -25.96
C CYS A 198 -23.96 4.57 -26.31
N SER A 199 -25.27 4.79 -26.20
CA SER A 199 -25.88 6.12 -26.42
C SER A 199 -25.61 7.11 -25.28
N LEU A 200 -25.10 6.63 -24.13
CA LEU A 200 -24.80 7.45 -22.96
C LEU A 200 -23.44 8.11 -23.11
N LYS A 201 -23.37 9.42 -22.82
CA LYS A 201 -22.12 10.18 -22.76
C LYS A 201 -21.72 10.39 -21.31
N ALA A 202 -20.52 9.94 -20.93
CA ALA A 202 -19.94 10.30 -19.64
C ALA A 202 -19.42 11.74 -19.69
N ALA A 203 -19.58 12.50 -18.61
CA ALA A 203 -18.94 13.79 -18.47
C ALA A 203 -17.42 13.57 -18.39
N ILE A 204 -16.68 13.97 -19.43
CA ILE A 204 -15.23 13.92 -19.43
C ILE A 204 -14.74 15.07 -18.55
N ARG A 205 -14.53 14.77 -17.25
CA ARG A 205 -13.71 15.66 -16.42
C ARG A 205 -12.27 15.46 -16.84
N THR A 206 -11.69 16.46 -17.49
CA THR A 206 -10.25 16.56 -17.65
C THR A 206 -9.65 16.82 -16.27
N VAL A 207 -9.28 15.72 -15.60
CA VAL A 207 -8.58 15.79 -14.32
C VAL A 207 -7.12 16.12 -14.64
N TYR A 208 -6.70 17.30 -14.21
CA TYR A 208 -5.31 17.69 -14.24
C TYR A 208 -4.62 17.21 -12.96
N LYS A 209 -3.40 16.70 -13.11
CA LYS A 209 -2.48 16.54 -11.99
C LYS A 209 -1.53 17.72 -11.96
N HIS A 210 -1.22 18.20 -10.76
CA HIS A 210 -0.33 19.33 -10.54
C HIS A 210 0.99 18.83 -9.97
N LEU A 211 2.08 19.25 -10.59
CA LEU A 211 3.44 19.03 -10.14
C LEU A 211 4.03 20.36 -9.69
N HIS A 212 4.76 20.31 -8.59
CA HIS A 212 5.58 21.40 -8.11
C HIS A 212 7.00 21.19 -8.62
N VAL A 213 7.43 22.04 -9.54
CA VAL A 213 8.79 22.07 -10.06
C VAL A 213 9.54 23.17 -9.34
N THR A 214 10.66 22.82 -8.72
CA THR A 214 11.49 23.73 -7.91
C THR A 214 12.94 23.68 -8.35
N ASN A 215 13.71 24.67 -7.92
CA ASN A 215 15.14 24.79 -8.24
C ASN A 215 15.40 25.05 -9.74
N MET A 216 14.51 25.82 -10.38
CA MET A 216 14.73 26.35 -11.72
C MET A 216 15.51 27.67 -11.63
N ASP A 217 16.20 28.05 -12.71
CA ASP A 217 16.90 29.34 -12.78
C ASP A 217 15.92 30.52 -12.57
N PRO A 218 16.25 31.52 -11.74
CA PRO A 218 15.38 32.67 -11.47
C PRO A 218 15.01 33.46 -12.74
N ALA A 219 15.90 33.47 -13.75
CA ALA A 219 15.68 34.13 -15.03
C ALA A 219 14.70 33.37 -15.95
N THR A 220 14.43 32.08 -15.69
CA THR A 220 13.48 31.30 -16.49
C THR A 220 12.09 31.93 -16.44
N SER A 221 11.54 32.20 -17.62
CA SER A 221 10.19 32.72 -17.79
C SER A 221 9.16 31.59 -17.84
N GLN A 222 7.90 31.93 -17.59
CA GLN A 222 6.81 30.95 -17.68
C GLN A 222 6.64 30.44 -19.11
N GLU A 223 6.82 31.33 -20.09
CA GLU A 223 6.64 31.08 -21.51
C GLU A 223 7.73 30.14 -22.06
N GLU A 224 8.98 30.31 -21.61
CA GLU A 224 10.10 29.46 -21.99
C GLU A 224 9.87 28.01 -21.53
N LEU A 225 9.51 27.83 -20.26
CA LEU A 225 9.21 26.51 -19.70
C LEU A 225 7.97 25.88 -20.35
N LEU A 226 6.94 26.68 -20.63
CA LEU A 226 5.74 26.22 -21.34
C LEU A 226 6.08 25.73 -22.76
N SER A 227 6.86 26.51 -23.51
CA SER A 227 7.26 26.15 -24.88
C SER A 227 8.10 24.88 -24.91
N TYR A 228 9.03 24.73 -23.95
CA TYR A 228 9.82 23.51 -23.80
C TYR A 228 8.95 22.29 -23.52
N LEU A 229 8.05 22.38 -22.53
CA LEU A 229 7.19 21.25 -22.14
C LEU A 229 6.12 20.93 -23.18
N GLN A 230 5.68 21.89 -23.98
CA GLN A 230 4.72 21.66 -25.08
C GLN A 230 5.29 20.75 -26.18
N GLY A 231 6.61 20.70 -26.35
CA GLY A 231 7.26 19.74 -27.25
C GLY A 231 7.11 18.29 -26.81
N VAL A 232 6.89 18.05 -25.52
CA VAL A 232 6.67 16.72 -24.95
C VAL A 232 5.18 16.46 -24.75
N ILE A 233 4.46 17.45 -24.19
CA ILE A 233 3.04 17.35 -23.80
C ILE A 233 2.27 18.57 -24.31
N PRO A 234 1.47 18.42 -25.39
CA PRO A 234 0.76 19.55 -25.99
C PRO A 234 -0.22 20.28 -25.06
N SER A 235 -0.81 19.55 -24.11
CA SER A 235 -1.88 20.06 -23.22
C SER A 235 -1.37 20.57 -21.86
N VAL A 236 -0.07 20.83 -21.74
CA VAL A 236 0.54 21.29 -20.47
C VAL A 236 0.21 22.75 -20.18
N LYS A 237 -0.03 23.06 -18.90
CA LYS A 237 -0.18 24.42 -18.38
C LYS A 237 0.89 24.69 -17.34
N VAL A 238 1.51 25.86 -17.39
CA VAL A 238 2.57 26.27 -16.46
C VAL A 238 2.16 27.57 -15.80
N GLU A 239 2.32 27.65 -14.47
CA GLU A 239 2.03 28.82 -13.65
C GLU A 239 3.26 29.10 -12.77
N LYS A 240 3.88 30.29 -12.89
CA LYS A 240 5.02 30.68 -12.04
C LYS A 240 4.53 30.94 -10.62
N LEU A 241 5.17 30.31 -9.64
CA LEU A 241 4.84 30.46 -8.22
C LEU A 241 5.79 31.45 -7.55
N ASN A 242 5.27 32.18 -6.55
CA ASN A 242 6.08 33.03 -5.69
C ASN A 242 6.98 32.14 -4.81
N SER A 243 8.26 32.05 -5.18
CA SER A 243 9.26 31.28 -4.45
C SER A 243 9.65 31.99 -3.16
N ARG A 244 10.11 31.22 -2.16
CA ARG A 244 10.57 31.79 -0.88
C ARG A 244 11.81 32.68 -1.06
N PHE A 245 12.67 32.32 -2.02
CA PHE A 245 13.89 33.04 -2.36
C PHE A 245 13.90 33.27 -3.88
N PRO A 246 13.19 34.31 -4.39
CA PRO A 246 12.99 34.53 -5.82
C PRO A 246 14.28 34.85 -6.59
N ASP A 247 15.31 35.35 -5.90
CA ASP A 247 16.62 35.66 -6.49
C ASP A 247 17.50 34.40 -6.66
N ASP A 248 17.29 33.37 -5.85
CA ASP A 248 18.09 32.14 -5.86
C ASP A 248 17.49 31.08 -6.78
N TYR A 249 16.15 30.99 -6.84
CA TYR A 249 15.46 30.02 -7.69
C TYR A 249 14.03 30.44 -8.02
N ALA A 250 13.55 29.92 -9.16
CA ALA A 250 12.15 29.94 -9.53
C ALA A 250 11.46 28.60 -9.22
N SER A 251 10.15 28.68 -8.97
CA SER A 251 9.28 27.52 -8.78
C SER A 251 8.07 27.67 -9.69
N PHE A 252 7.60 26.55 -10.21
CA PHE A 252 6.51 26.49 -11.16
C PHE A 252 5.52 25.40 -10.76
N LYS A 253 4.25 25.68 -10.99
CA LYS A 253 3.18 24.69 -10.95
C LYS A 253 2.91 24.24 -12.38
N VAL A 254 3.23 22.98 -12.66
CA VAL A 254 3.02 22.35 -13.96
C VAL A 254 1.78 21.47 -13.87
N SER A 255 0.81 21.70 -14.74
CA SER A 255 -0.46 20.99 -14.77
C SER A 255 -0.61 20.24 -16.08
N ALA A 256 -0.81 18.92 -16.01
CA ALA A 256 -1.01 18.08 -17.19
C ALA A 256 -2.21 17.13 -17.02
N PRO A 257 -2.87 16.70 -18.10
CA PRO A 257 -3.91 15.67 -18.05
C PRO A 257 -3.39 14.39 -17.39
N ILE A 258 -4.25 13.71 -16.64
CA ILE A 258 -3.89 12.46 -15.93
C ILE A 258 -3.32 11.37 -16.86
N ASN A 259 -3.69 11.34 -18.13
CA ASN A 259 -3.20 10.35 -19.08
C ASN A 259 -1.74 10.63 -19.50
N GLU A 260 -1.31 11.89 -19.44
CA GLU A 260 -0.01 12.35 -19.94
C GLU A 260 0.97 12.64 -18.79
N HIS A 261 0.47 12.79 -17.55
CA HIS A 261 1.29 13.20 -16.40
C HIS A 261 2.48 12.30 -16.10
N GLN A 262 2.45 11.01 -16.48
CA GLN A 262 3.57 10.09 -16.24
C GLN A 262 4.81 10.50 -17.02
N GLN A 263 4.64 11.14 -18.19
CA GLN A 263 5.75 11.62 -18.99
C GLN A 263 6.52 12.72 -18.25
N LEU A 264 5.84 13.56 -17.46
CA LEU A 264 6.47 14.61 -16.65
C LEU A 264 7.31 14.07 -15.49
N LEU A 265 7.22 12.78 -15.16
CA LEU A 265 7.99 12.17 -14.07
C LEU A 265 9.30 11.57 -14.55
N VAL A 266 9.55 11.53 -15.86
CA VAL A 266 10.79 11.03 -16.43
C VAL A 266 11.91 12.04 -16.13
N PRO A 267 13.00 11.64 -15.43
CA PRO A 267 14.07 12.58 -15.08
C PRO A 267 14.76 13.23 -16.27
N GLU A 268 14.80 12.56 -17.42
CA GLU A 268 15.52 12.98 -18.62
C GLU A 268 14.95 14.24 -19.29
N ILE A 269 13.69 14.59 -19.02
CA ILE A 269 13.09 15.82 -19.56
C ILE A 269 13.44 17.05 -18.71
N TRP A 270 14.05 16.86 -17.54
CA TRP A 270 14.32 17.96 -16.63
C TRP A 270 15.81 18.31 -16.66
N PRO A 271 16.15 19.62 -16.62
CA PRO A 271 17.52 20.05 -16.43
C PRO A 271 18.12 19.49 -15.12
N ASP A 272 19.45 19.39 -15.08
CA ASP A 272 20.16 18.92 -13.89
C ASP A 272 19.76 19.70 -12.64
N LYS A 273 19.62 18.99 -11.51
CA LYS A 273 19.23 19.51 -10.18
C LYS A 273 17.80 20.05 -10.05
N VAL A 274 16.97 20.04 -11.08
CA VAL A 274 15.55 20.39 -10.96
C VAL A 274 14.84 19.32 -10.12
N LYS A 275 13.96 19.76 -9.22
CA LYS A 275 13.20 18.85 -8.34
C LYS A 275 11.72 18.93 -8.66
N VAL A 276 11.12 17.78 -8.89
CA VAL A 276 9.70 17.64 -9.23
C VAL A 276 9.00 16.85 -8.13
N ASN A 277 7.98 17.46 -7.54
CA ASN A 277 7.19 16.85 -6.48
C ASN A 277 5.70 16.88 -6.84
N TYR A 278 4.93 15.92 -6.33
CA TYR A 278 3.49 16.01 -6.42
C TYR A 278 2.98 17.18 -5.57
N LEU A 279 2.23 18.08 -6.19
CA LEU A 279 1.57 19.16 -5.49
C LEU A 279 0.25 18.57 -4.96
N PRO A 280 0.07 18.41 -3.63
CA PRO A 280 -1.19 17.92 -3.10
C PRO A 280 -2.29 18.88 -3.56
N ILE A 281 -3.37 18.31 -4.11
CA ILE A 281 -4.53 19.08 -4.55
C ILE A 281 -5.14 19.74 -3.31
N ILE A 282 -4.73 20.98 -3.05
CA ILE A 282 -5.45 21.89 -2.18
C ILE A 282 -6.39 22.61 -3.15
N GLU A 283 -7.59 22.06 -3.34
CA GLU A 283 -8.66 22.78 -4.01
C GLU A 283 -8.88 24.08 -3.23
N ILE A 284 -8.30 25.17 -3.71
CA ILE A 284 -8.69 26.51 -3.28
C ILE A 284 -10.07 26.68 -3.87
N ILE A 285 -11.09 26.40 -3.06
CA ILE A 285 -12.48 26.68 -3.40
C ILE A 285 -12.54 28.19 -3.59
N PRO A 286 -12.80 28.70 -4.81
CA PRO A 286 -12.97 30.14 -5.00
C PRO A 286 -14.14 30.59 -4.11
N GLN A 287 -13.87 31.58 -3.25
CA GLN A 287 -14.90 32.26 -2.46
C GLN A 287 -15.81 33.09 -3.37
#